data_AF-X0XBW0-F1
#
_entry.id   AF-X0XBW0-F1
#
_cell.length_a   1.000
_cell.length_b   1.000
_cell.length_c   1.000
_cell.angle_alpha   90.00
_cell.angle_beta   90.00
_cell.angle_gamma   90.00
#
_symmetry.space_group_name_H-M   'P 1'
#
loop_
_entity.id
_entity.type
_entity.pdbx_description
1 polymer ?
#
loop_
_entity_poly.entity_id
_entity_poly.type
_entity_poly.pdbx_seq_one_letter_code
_entity_poly.pdbx_strand_id
1 'polypeptide(L)'
;AQNVNFSQGLTSASTTGSVTMNFTNCVMGDDISGTLSTGSITLRSFNMMYSQNSVWAFETSTGSINAVIYQYVDMGVNITGSLVTSTGSIGVTYIDNQASVGASFSGSWGTGSYNRINSGGFNSTTYNPFYSIDYGDGTATSTYTLSLTTSTGNINVDGTSS
;
A
#
# COMPACT_ATOMS: atom_id res chain seq x y z
N ALA A 1 -4.80 -10.03 12.58
CA ALA A 1 -3.79 -10.75 13.35
C ALA A 1 -2.93 -9.75 14.11
N GLN A 2 -2.43 -10.14 15.28
CA GLN A 2 -1.61 -9.28 16.13
C GLN A 2 -0.47 -10.11 16.72
N ASN A 3 0.78 -9.63 16.62
CA ASN A 3 1.97 -10.34 17.12
C ASN A 3 2.13 -11.77 16.57
N VAL A 4 1.78 -11.98 15.29
CA VAL A 4 1.86 -13.29 14.64
C VAL A 4 2.99 -13.29 13.61
N ASN A 5 3.74 -14.39 13.57
CA ASN A 5 4.70 -14.67 12.52
C ASN A 5 4.07 -15.61 11.50
N PHE A 6 3.79 -15.09 10.31
CA PHE A 6 3.35 -15.88 9.17
C PHE A 6 4.60 -16.35 8.43
N SER A 7 4.87 -17.65 8.43
CA SER A 7 5.99 -18.23 7.68
C SER A 7 5.75 -18.30 6.17
N GLN A 8 4.51 -18.03 5.74
CA GLN A 8 4.05 -17.99 4.36
C GLN A 8 3.23 -16.72 4.14
N GLY A 9 2.84 -16.51 2.89
CA GLY A 9 1.99 -15.42 2.46
C GLY A 9 0.53 -15.61 2.85
N LEU A 10 -0.29 -14.65 2.46
CA LEU A 10 -1.74 -14.72 2.65
C LEU A 10 -2.44 -14.34 1.36
N THR A 11 -3.30 -15.23 0.88
CA THR A 11 -4.17 -14.99 -0.28
C THR A 11 -5.62 -15.08 0.13
N SER A 12 -6.42 -14.09 -0.26
CA SER A 12 -7.87 -14.09 -0.05
C SER A 12 -8.58 -13.81 -1.37
N ALA A 13 -9.59 -14.63 -1.71
CA ALA A 13 -10.38 -14.44 -2.91
C ALA A 13 -11.87 -14.59 -2.62
N SER A 14 -12.70 -13.75 -3.23
CA SER A 14 -14.16 -13.90 -3.25
C SER A 14 -14.72 -13.28 -4.52
N THR A 15 -15.92 -13.68 -4.94
CA THR A 15 -16.59 -13.03 -6.08
C THR A 15 -17.23 -11.71 -5.65
N THR A 16 -17.96 -11.72 -4.53
CA THR A 16 -18.69 -10.55 -4.03
C THR A 16 -18.47 -10.38 -2.54
N GLY A 17 -18.37 -9.13 -2.08
CA GLY A 17 -18.38 -8.78 -0.66
C GLY A 17 -17.18 -7.94 -0.27
N SER A 18 -16.67 -8.17 0.93
CA SER A 18 -15.54 -7.39 1.46
C SER A 18 -14.47 -8.31 2.03
N VAL A 19 -13.21 -8.01 1.70
CA VAL A 19 -12.04 -8.63 2.31
C VAL A 19 -11.39 -7.60 3.20
N THR A 20 -11.18 -7.93 4.47
CA THR A 20 -10.41 -7.10 5.40
C THR A 20 -9.25 -7.90 5.97
N MET A 21 -8.03 -7.42 5.69
CA MET A 21 -6.79 -7.93 6.24
C MET A 21 -6.24 -6.86 7.19
N ASN A 22 -6.03 -7.23 8.45
CA ASN A 22 -5.56 -6.30 9.48
C ASN A 22 -4.41 -6.94 10.24
N PHE A 23 -3.22 -6.34 10.14
CA PHE A 23 -1.99 -6.83 10.73
C PHE A 23 -1.41 -5.77 11.65
N THR A 24 -1.08 -6.16 12.88
CA THR A 24 -0.42 -5.30 13.85
C THR A 24 0.77 -6.03 14.46
N ASN A 25 1.97 -5.46 14.33
CA ASN A 25 3.22 -6.04 14.83
C ASN A 25 3.41 -7.50 14.36
N CYS A 26 3.06 -7.79 13.11
CA CYS A 26 3.21 -9.13 12.53
C CYS A 26 4.51 -9.21 11.71
N VAL A 27 5.02 -10.42 11.54
CA VAL A 27 6.06 -10.72 10.56
C VAL A 27 5.44 -11.50 9.41
N MET A 28 5.57 -10.97 8.19
CA MET A 28 5.09 -11.65 6.99
C MET A 28 6.25 -12.34 6.26
N GLY A 29 6.07 -13.62 5.96
CA GLY A 29 7.09 -14.46 5.37
C GLY A 29 7.12 -14.48 3.85
N ASP A 30 6.05 -14.00 3.20
CA ASP A 30 5.89 -14.06 1.75
C ASP A 30 4.90 -13.00 1.26
N ASP A 31 4.41 -13.13 0.03
CA ASP A 31 3.45 -12.23 -0.61
C ASP A 31 2.08 -12.14 0.09
N ILE A 32 1.42 -10.99 -0.07
CA ILE A 32 0.04 -10.77 0.37
C ILE A 32 -0.81 -10.42 -0.83
N SER A 33 -1.91 -11.15 -1.04
CA SER A 33 -2.80 -10.92 -2.16
C SER A 33 -4.28 -10.99 -1.80
N GLY A 34 -5.08 -10.24 -2.55
CA GLY A 34 -6.53 -10.18 -2.39
C GLY A 34 -7.21 -9.91 -3.72
N THR A 35 -8.17 -10.76 -4.10
CA THR A 35 -8.90 -10.59 -5.38
C THR A 35 -10.41 -10.65 -5.16
N LEU A 36 -11.11 -9.65 -5.71
CA LEU A 36 -12.57 -9.58 -5.75
C LEU A 36 -13.07 -9.34 -7.18
N SER A 37 -14.28 -9.80 -7.51
CA SER A 37 -14.97 -9.31 -8.72
C SER A 37 -15.75 -8.03 -8.39
N THR A 38 -16.53 -8.06 -7.31
CA THR A 38 -17.33 -6.93 -6.85
C THR A 38 -17.18 -6.71 -5.35
N GLY A 39 -16.82 -5.50 -4.96
CA GLY A 39 -16.77 -5.04 -3.58
C GLY A 39 -15.39 -4.57 -3.15
N SER A 40 -15.09 -4.68 -1.86
CA SER A 40 -14.07 -3.84 -1.23
C SER A 40 -12.95 -4.65 -0.61
N ILE A 41 -11.71 -4.26 -0.88
CA ILE A 41 -10.53 -4.78 -0.18
C ILE A 41 -10.03 -3.70 0.78
N THR A 42 -9.85 -4.06 2.05
CA THR A 42 -9.17 -3.20 3.02
C THR A 42 -7.96 -3.93 3.58
N LEU A 43 -6.78 -3.35 3.39
CA LEU A 43 -5.54 -3.78 4.04
C LEU A 43 -5.16 -2.75 5.10
N ARG A 44 -4.85 -3.23 6.30
CA ARG A 44 -4.26 -2.43 7.37
C ARG A 44 -2.97 -3.09 7.82
N SER A 45 -1.87 -2.36 7.67
CA SER A 45 -0.52 -2.74 8.08
C SER A 45 -0.05 -1.76 9.16
N PHE A 46 0.09 -2.24 10.39
CA PHE A 46 0.61 -1.46 11.52
C PHE A 46 1.90 -2.11 12.01
N ASN A 47 3.04 -1.43 11.84
CA ASN A 47 4.37 -1.91 12.21
C ASN A 47 4.63 -3.34 11.71
N MET A 48 4.27 -3.62 10.47
CA MET A 48 4.52 -4.93 9.90
C MET A 48 6.00 -5.02 9.52
N MET A 49 6.60 -6.15 9.84
CA MET A 49 7.94 -6.52 9.40
C MET A 49 7.82 -7.67 8.42
N TYR A 50 8.89 -7.90 7.67
CA TYR A 50 8.92 -8.97 6.68
C TYR A 50 10.26 -9.70 6.76
N SER A 51 10.23 -11.02 6.58
CA SER A 51 11.47 -11.82 6.62
C SER A 51 12.19 -11.91 5.26
N GLN A 52 11.53 -11.44 4.19
CA GLN A 52 12.06 -11.37 2.84
C GLN A 52 11.31 -10.29 2.06
N ASN A 53 11.86 -9.85 0.92
CA ASN A 53 11.10 -8.99 0.01
C ASN A 53 9.77 -9.66 -0.35
N SER A 54 8.69 -8.89 -0.32
CA SER A 54 7.34 -9.39 -0.61
C SER A 54 6.61 -8.49 -1.60
N VAL A 55 5.60 -9.07 -2.23
CA VAL A 55 4.69 -8.41 -3.16
C VAL A 55 3.30 -8.27 -2.54
N TRP A 56 2.71 -7.09 -2.70
CA TRP A 56 1.31 -6.83 -2.44
C TRP A 56 0.52 -6.83 -3.75
N ALA A 57 -0.44 -7.75 -3.91
CA ALA A 57 -1.25 -7.86 -5.11
C ALA A 57 -2.74 -7.81 -4.78
N PHE A 58 -3.37 -6.64 -4.96
CA PHE A 58 -4.79 -6.43 -4.68
C PHE A 58 -5.56 -6.01 -5.92
N GLU A 59 -6.66 -6.71 -6.21
CA GLU A 59 -7.46 -6.47 -7.40
C GLU A 59 -8.96 -6.53 -7.10
N THR A 60 -9.72 -5.57 -7.62
CA THR A 60 -11.20 -5.66 -7.69
C THR A 60 -11.73 -5.14 -9.01
N SER A 61 -12.60 -5.88 -9.70
CA SER A 61 -13.16 -5.38 -10.97
C SER A 61 -14.10 -4.19 -10.74
N THR A 62 -15.03 -4.30 -9.79
CA THR A 62 -15.95 -3.22 -9.41
C THR A 62 -15.94 -3.01 -7.90
N GLY A 63 -15.41 -1.88 -7.44
CA GLY A 63 -15.37 -1.52 -6.03
C GLY A 63 -14.07 -0.82 -5.67
N SER A 64 -13.68 -0.90 -4.41
CA SER A 64 -12.60 -0.07 -3.89
C SER A 64 -11.52 -0.86 -3.18
N ILE A 65 -10.28 -0.38 -3.26
CA ILE A 65 -9.16 -0.88 -2.47
C ILE A 65 -8.70 0.22 -1.54
N ASN A 66 -8.60 -0.07 -0.25
CA ASN A 66 -8.09 0.86 0.74
C ASN A 66 -6.91 0.24 1.50
N ALA A 67 -5.72 0.81 1.36
CA ALA A 67 -4.53 0.42 2.10
C ALA A 67 -4.19 1.47 3.17
N VAL A 68 -4.01 1.02 4.40
CA VAL A 68 -3.56 1.86 5.52
C VAL A 68 -2.23 1.29 6.03
N ILE A 69 -1.18 2.09 5.96
CA ILE A 69 0.20 1.69 6.27
C ILE A 69 0.74 2.63 7.33
N TYR A 70 0.89 2.13 8.56
CA TYR A 70 1.51 2.86 9.66
C TYR A 70 2.81 2.13 10.01
N GLN A 71 3.95 2.77 9.82
CA GLN A 71 5.26 2.16 9.99
C GLN A 71 6.13 3.00 10.93
N TYR A 72 6.20 2.60 12.20
CA TYR A 72 7.00 3.27 13.24
C TYR A 72 8.21 2.46 13.69
N VAL A 73 8.53 1.41 12.94
CA VAL A 73 9.69 0.53 13.13
C VAL A 73 10.26 0.22 11.76
N ASP A 74 11.53 -0.15 11.68
CA ASP A 74 12.07 -0.70 10.43
C ASP A 74 11.30 -1.97 10.03
N MET A 75 10.93 -2.04 8.75
CA MET A 75 10.25 -3.19 8.15
C MET A 75 11.21 -4.27 7.67
N GLY A 76 12.52 -3.95 7.58
CA GLY A 76 13.65 -4.84 7.34
C GLY A 76 13.96 -5.15 5.87
N VAL A 77 13.01 -4.96 4.96
CA VAL A 77 13.13 -5.34 3.53
C VAL A 77 12.25 -4.47 2.63
N ASN A 78 12.37 -4.65 1.32
CA ASN A 78 11.56 -3.92 0.33
C ASN A 78 10.26 -4.64 0.00
N ILE A 79 9.21 -3.84 -0.17
CA ILE A 79 7.88 -4.27 -0.56
C ILE A 79 7.53 -3.61 -1.87
N THR A 80 7.14 -4.43 -2.83
CA THR A 80 6.59 -3.96 -4.10
C THR A 80 5.11 -4.30 -4.17
N GLY A 81 4.34 -3.66 -5.04
CA GLY A 81 2.96 -4.09 -5.20
C GLY A 81 2.14 -3.36 -6.24
N SER A 82 0.95 -3.89 -6.44
CA SER A 82 -0.07 -3.39 -7.34
C SER A 82 -1.44 -3.41 -6.68
N LEU A 83 -2.12 -2.27 -6.67
CA LEU A 83 -3.52 -2.13 -6.32
C LEU A 83 -4.26 -1.76 -7.61
N VAL A 84 -5.19 -2.62 -8.04
CA VAL A 84 -5.84 -2.49 -9.35
C VAL A 84 -7.36 -2.52 -9.22
N THR A 85 -8.03 -1.56 -9.83
CA THR A 85 -9.48 -1.58 -10.02
C THR A 85 -9.86 -1.36 -11.48
N SER A 86 -10.98 -1.94 -11.94
CA SER A 86 -11.55 -1.54 -13.25
C SER A 86 -12.48 -0.35 -13.06
N THR A 87 -13.49 -0.48 -12.18
CA THR A 87 -14.41 0.60 -11.81
C THR A 87 -14.43 0.76 -10.29
N GLY A 88 -14.03 1.94 -9.81
CA GLY A 88 -14.02 2.33 -8.41
C GLY A 88 -12.64 2.84 -7.99
N SER A 89 -12.47 3.08 -6.70
CA SER A 89 -11.41 3.95 -6.19
C SER A 89 -10.32 3.21 -5.43
N ILE A 90 -9.11 3.77 -5.45
CA ILE A 90 -7.99 3.32 -4.63
C ILE A 90 -7.69 4.41 -3.60
N GLY A 91 -7.62 4.03 -2.33
CA GLY A 91 -7.18 4.86 -1.22
C GLY A 91 -5.91 4.30 -0.61
N VAL A 92 -4.92 5.17 -0.38
CA VAL A 92 -3.73 4.84 0.40
C VAL A 92 -3.55 5.91 1.47
N THR A 93 -3.46 5.48 2.72
CA THR A 93 -2.97 6.30 3.83
C THR A 93 -1.64 5.72 4.27
N TYR A 94 -0.59 6.51 4.21
CA TYR A 94 0.75 6.12 4.60
C TYR A 94 1.28 7.09 5.66
N ILE A 95 1.72 6.54 6.78
CA ILE A 95 2.33 7.28 7.89
C ILE A 95 3.55 6.52 8.36
N ASP A 96 4.71 7.14 8.31
CA ASP A 96 5.92 6.67 8.99
C ASP A 96 6.59 7.81 9.76
N ASN A 97 7.56 7.46 10.60
CA ASN A 97 8.47 8.41 11.26
C ASN A 97 9.91 7.87 11.32
N GLN A 98 10.28 7.01 10.36
CA GLN A 98 11.54 6.29 10.35
C GLN A 98 12.28 6.63 9.06
N ALA A 99 13.41 7.34 9.17
CA ALA A 99 14.25 7.66 8.00
C ALA A 99 14.77 6.40 7.25
N SER A 100 14.75 5.23 7.90
CA SER A 100 15.11 3.95 7.27
C SER A 100 13.98 3.35 6.42
N VAL A 101 12.77 3.93 6.45
CA VAL A 101 11.59 3.49 5.71
C VAL A 101 11.22 4.56 4.69
N GLY A 102 11.06 4.16 3.42
CA GLY A 102 10.61 5.04 2.35
C GLY A 102 9.35 4.53 1.68
N ALA A 103 8.62 5.42 1.00
CA ALA A 103 7.47 5.03 0.19
C ALA A 103 7.42 5.75 -1.15
N SER A 104 6.93 5.05 -2.17
CA SER A 104 6.70 5.56 -3.51
C SER A 104 5.40 5.00 -4.07
N PHE A 105 4.52 5.89 -4.50
CA PHE A 105 3.20 5.59 -5.04
C PHE A 105 3.11 6.11 -6.47
N SER A 106 2.95 5.19 -7.42
CA SER A 106 2.74 5.53 -8.84
C SER A 106 1.26 5.36 -9.19
N GLY A 107 0.61 6.42 -9.64
CA GLY A 107 -0.81 6.39 -10.05
C GLY A 107 -0.99 6.25 -11.56
N SER A 108 -1.93 5.43 -12.00
CA SER A 108 -2.38 5.33 -13.40
C SER A 108 -3.90 5.27 -13.46
N TRP A 109 -4.54 6.14 -14.24
CA TRP A 109 -6.00 6.19 -14.31
C TRP A 109 -6.51 6.49 -15.72
N GLY A 110 -7.67 5.93 -16.08
CA GLY A 110 -8.38 6.27 -17.32
C GLY A 110 -9.29 7.48 -17.13
N THR A 111 -10.39 7.31 -16.41
CA THR A 111 -11.35 8.37 -16.05
C THR A 111 -11.36 8.61 -14.55
N GLY A 112 -11.19 9.86 -14.11
CA GLY A 112 -11.13 10.26 -12.70
C GLY A 112 -9.90 11.11 -12.41
N SER A 113 -9.34 10.99 -11.21
CA SER A 113 -8.15 11.76 -10.82
C SER A 113 -7.17 10.98 -9.94
N TYR A 114 -5.95 11.50 -9.86
CA TYR A 114 -4.94 11.09 -8.88
C TYR A 114 -4.64 12.24 -7.91
N ASN A 115 -5.30 12.18 -6.75
CA ASN A 115 -5.22 13.16 -5.69
C ASN A 115 -4.14 12.74 -4.68
N ARG A 116 -3.25 13.67 -4.36
CA ARG A 116 -2.14 13.45 -3.43
C ARG A 116 -2.16 14.53 -2.36
N ILE A 117 -2.05 14.11 -1.11
CA ILE A 117 -1.92 14.99 0.05
C ILE A 117 -0.54 14.71 0.65
N ASN A 118 0.28 15.76 0.71
CA ASN A 118 1.55 15.74 1.43
C ASN A 118 1.31 16.39 2.80
N SER A 119 1.21 15.56 3.82
CA SER A 119 1.01 15.96 5.21
C SER A 119 2.35 16.14 5.96
N GLY A 120 3.48 15.89 5.29
CA GLY A 120 4.85 16.00 5.80
C GLY A 120 5.77 14.92 5.18
N GLY A 121 7.04 15.25 4.93
CA GLY A 121 8.04 14.25 4.51
C GLY A 121 7.87 13.67 3.10
N PHE A 122 6.98 14.20 2.26
CA PHE A 122 6.82 13.79 0.86
C PHE A 122 7.31 14.84 -0.14
N ASN A 123 7.50 14.42 -1.39
CA ASN A 123 7.79 15.31 -2.51
C ASN A 123 6.56 16.17 -2.91
N SER A 124 6.71 16.96 -3.98
CA SER A 124 5.59 17.77 -4.52
C SER A 124 4.42 16.88 -4.94
N THR A 125 3.20 17.28 -4.57
CA THR A 125 1.95 16.59 -4.94
C THR A 125 1.64 16.62 -6.44
N THR A 126 2.46 17.32 -7.24
CA THR A 126 2.37 17.31 -8.72
C THR A 126 3.11 16.13 -9.35
N TYR A 127 4.07 15.50 -8.66
CA TYR A 127 4.88 14.40 -9.21
C TYR A 127 4.18 13.05 -9.16
N ASN A 128 4.33 12.29 -10.24
CA ASN A 128 3.97 10.88 -10.32
C ASN A 128 5.23 10.12 -10.77
N PRO A 129 5.88 9.35 -9.89
CA PRO A 129 5.43 8.93 -8.56
C PRO A 129 5.39 10.04 -7.50
N PHE A 130 4.49 9.86 -6.54
CA PHE A 130 4.46 10.60 -5.27
C PHE A 130 5.20 9.78 -4.22
N TYR A 131 6.27 10.33 -3.64
CA TYR A 131 7.21 9.56 -2.83
C TYR A 131 7.71 10.34 -1.61
N SER A 132 8.11 9.63 -0.56
CA SER A 132 8.70 10.21 0.64
C SER A 132 10.12 10.72 0.37
N ILE A 133 10.55 11.77 1.07
CA ILE A 133 11.89 12.36 0.89
C ILE A 133 12.96 11.29 1.12
N ASP A 134 12.80 10.47 2.16
CA ASP A 134 13.70 9.35 2.49
C ASP A 134 13.82 8.30 1.37
N TYR A 135 12.76 8.10 0.58
CA TYR A 135 12.82 7.27 -0.63
C TYR A 135 13.65 7.96 -1.73
N GLY A 136 13.49 9.27 -1.89
CA GLY A 136 14.05 10.03 -3.00
C GLY A 136 15.52 10.40 -2.85
N ASP A 137 16.00 10.60 -1.62
CA ASP A 137 17.41 10.92 -1.32
C ASP A 137 18.26 9.66 -1.03
N GLY A 138 17.62 8.50 -0.87
CA GLY A 138 18.26 7.21 -0.66
C GLY A 138 18.65 6.91 0.78
N THR A 139 18.09 7.62 1.77
CA THR A 139 18.27 7.28 3.20
C THR A 139 17.51 6.01 3.59
N ALA A 140 16.37 5.75 2.95
CA ALA A 140 15.55 4.57 3.22
C ALA A 140 16.28 3.27 2.83
N THR A 141 16.44 2.37 3.78
CA THR A 141 16.99 1.02 3.56
C THR A 141 15.91 0.00 3.22
N SER A 142 14.67 0.30 3.60
CA SER A 142 13.48 -0.52 3.40
C SER A 142 12.39 0.34 2.77
N THR A 143 11.72 -0.14 1.72
CA THR A 143 10.77 0.70 0.98
C THR A 143 9.44 0.04 0.67
N TYR A 144 8.38 0.84 0.59
CA TYR A 144 7.12 0.48 -0.05
C TYR A 144 7.07 1.11 -1.45
N THR A 145 7.09 0.29 -2.51
CA THR A 145 6.98 0.75 -3.90
C THR A 145 5.70 0.20 -4.52
N LEU A 146 4.65 1.01 -4.56
CA LEU A 146 3.31 0.56 -4.99
C LEU A 146 2.85 1.25 -6.27
N SER A 147 2.32 0.44 -7.19
CA SER A 147 1.57 0.88 -8.36
C SER A 147 0.06 0.86 -8.08
N LEU A 148 -0.63 1.94 -8.40
CA LEU A 148 -2.05 2.14 -8.14
C LEU A 148 -2.73 2.39 -9.49
N THR A 149 -3.64 1.51 -9.91
CA THR A 149 -4.26 1.57 -11.24
C THR A 149 -5.78 1.50 -11.17
N THR A 150 -6.49 2.44 -11.80
CA THR A 150 -7.95 2.37 -11.99
C THR A 150 -8.36 2.68 -13.43
N SER A 151 -9.31 1.98 -14.03
CA SER A 151 -9.82 2.40 -15.35
C SER A 151 -10.82 3.54 -15.22
N THR A 152 -11.74 3.46 -14.25
CA THR A 152 -12.72 4.51 -13.91
C THR A 152 -12.81 4.66 -12.40
N GLY A 153 -12.39 5.79 -11.87
CA GLY A 153 -12.42 6.10 -10.44
C GLY A 153 -11.26 6.97 -10.01
N ASN A 154 -11.16 7.23 -8.71
CA ASN A 154 -10.12 8.11 -8.17
C ASN A 154 -9.05 7.29 -7.46
N ILE A 155 -7.81 7.74 -7.58
CA ILE A 155 -6.70 7.32 -6.73
C ILE A 155 -6.45 8.45 -5.73
N ASN A 156 -6.49 8.15 -4.45
CA ASN A 156 -6.21 9.10 -3.38
C ASN A 156 -5.06 8.57 -2.53
N VAL A 157 -4.01 9.37 -2.36
CA VAL A 157 -2.87 9.04 -1.50
C VAL A 157 -2.67 10.18 -0.50
N ASP A 158 -2.68 9.85 0.79
CA ASP A 158 -2.33 10.75 1.89
C ASP A 158 -1.06 10.21 2.55
N GLY A 159 0.03 10.99 2.47
CA GLY A 159 1.36 10.60 2.92
C GLY A 159 1.89 11.51 4.01
N THR A 160 2.38 10.92 5.09
CA THR A 160 3.26 11.53 6.10
C THR A 160 4.50 10.65 6.28
N SER A 161 5.69 11.24 6.24
CA SER A 161 7.00 10.58 6.45
C SER A 161 7.87 11.45 7.36
N SER A 162 9.00 10.90 7.83
CA SER A 162 10.04 11.67 8.55
C SER A 162 10.55 12.91 7.81
#